data_AF-A0A5C3KI37-F1
#
_entry.id   AF-A0A5C3KI37-F1
#
_cell.length_a   1.000
_cell.length_b   1.000
_cell.length_c   1.000
_cell.angle_alpha   90.00
_cell.angle_beta   90.00
_cell.angle_gamma   90.00
#
_symmetry.space_group_name_H-M   'P 1'
#
loop_
_entity.id
_entity.type
_entity.pdbx_description
1 polymer ?
#
loop_
_entity_poly.entity_id
_entity_poly.type
_entity_poly.pdbx_seq_one_letter_code
_entity_poly.pdbx_strand_id
1 'polypeptide(L)'
;MDKEKQQIQKQSQPLVATNITENPSARARQMLGCLYTSLLLSSGVLALSMLHMGFLSLFMAPIAAFFTMIFSVTFIVFTHKDFNRRRQGLPKPGLDPGYDKHIWLLRIVRGPSIATALFLISIWFVSFGIEASVVSDMALTNAGPVDFNGGIARNAIPVMATSTMMASIEVGLMGLQILVLVTLSLMSMNERTAITRQVWLGTAYKP
;
A
#
# COMPACT_ATOMS: atom_id res chain seq x y z
N MET A 1 -33.01 42.73 24.39
CA MET A 1 -33.16 41.36 23.85
C MET A 1 -32.76 41.25 22.37
N ASP A 2 -32.66 42.33 21.60
CA ASP A 2 -32.37 42.23 20.15
C ASP A 2 -30.89 42.08 19.76
N LYS A 3 -29.95 42.29 20.69
CA LYS A 3 -28.51 42.15 20.41
C LYS A 3 -28.01 40.70 20.39
N GLU A 4 -28.71 39.78 21.07
CA GLU A 4 -28.32 38.37 21.16
C GLU A 4 -28.71 37.59 19.88
N LYS A 5 -29.82 37.97 19.23
CA LYS A 5 -30.24 37.39 17.94
C LYS A 5 -29.32 37.79 16.77
N GLN A 6 -28.65 38.94 16.85
CA GLN A 6 -27.71 39.38 15.81
C GLN A 6 -26.36 38.66 15.86
N GLN A 7 -25.97 38.08 17.01
CA GLN A 7 -24.71 37.31 17.09
C GLN A 7 -24.86 35.89 16.55
N ILE A 8 -26.05 35.28 16.63
CA ILE A 8 -26.30 33.94 16.05
C ILE A 8 -26.28 33.98 14.51
N GLN A 9 -26.61 35.12 13.90
CA GLN A 9 -26.70 35.25 12.44
C GLN A 9 -25.36 35.58 11.75
N LYS A 10 -24.32 35.98 12.51
CA LYS A 10 -23.01 36.36 11.94
C LYS A 10 -22.01 35.21 11.87
N GLN A 11 -22.35 34.03 12.40
CA GLN A 11 -21.47 32.85 12.41
C GLN A 11 -21.81 31.81 11.34
N SER A 12 -22.84 32.05 10.53
CA SER A 12 -23.04 31.37 9.25
C SER A 12 -22.30 32.13 8.14
N GLN A 13 -20.98 32.28 8.27
CA GLN A 13 -20.18 32.49 7.06
C GLN A 13 -20.38 31.24 6.20
N PRO A 14 -20.87 31.36 4.95
CA PRO A 14 -20.90 30.22 4.05
C PRO A 14 -19.45 29.79 3.93
N LEU A 15 -19.12 28.61 4.47
CA LEU A 15 -17.89 27.90 4.17
C LEU A 15 -17.69 28.07 2.67
N VAL A 16 -16.67 28.83 2.29
CA VAL A 16 -16.34 29.08 0.89
C VAL A 16 -16.26 27.71 0.27
N ALA A 17 -17.31 27.36 -0.47
CA ALA A 17 -17.39 26.16 -1.24
C ALA A 17 -16.32 26.34 -2.30
N THR A 18 -15.10 25.97 -1.94
CA THR A 18 -14.07 25.66 -2.90
C THR A 18 -14.75 24.69 -3.85
N ASN A 19 -15.06 25.19 -5.05
CA ASN A 19 -15.58 24.40 -6.14
C ASN A 19 -14.46 23.41 -6.47
N ILE A 20 -14.40 22.33 -5.70
CA ILE A 20 -13.63 21.14 -6.02
C ILE A 20 -14.44 20.49 -7.13
N THR A 21 -14.32 21.04 -8.34
CA THR A 21 -14.72 20.43 -9.61
C THR A 21 -13.68 19.40 -10.03
N GLU A 22 -13.03 18.73 -9.08
CA GLU A 22 -12.28 17.52 -9.39
C GLU A 22 -13.29 16.43 -9.69
N ASN A 23 -13.38 16.07 -10.96
CA ASN A 23 -14.14 14.91 -11.44
C ASN A 23 -13.73 13.69 -10.59
N PRO A 24 -14.59 13.18 -9.69
CA PRO A 24 -14.27 12.04 -8.83
C PRO A 24 -13.92 10.79 -9.64
N SER A 25 -14.40 10.72 -10.89
CA SER A 25 -14.08 9.70 -11.86
C SER A 25 -12.58 9.66 -12.24
N ALA A 26 -11.88 10.80 -12.27
CA ALA A 26 -10.47 10.86 -12.64
C ALA A 26 -9.57 10.27 -11.56
N ARG A 27 -9.81 10.63 -10.29
CA ARG A 27 -9.05 10.13 -9.14
C ARG A 27 -9.26 8.64 -8.93
N ALA A 28 -10.50 8.16 -9.09
CA ALA A 28 -10.84 6.74 -9.06
C ALA A 28 -10.06 5.93 -10.11
N ARG A 29 -9.94 6.45 -11.35
CA ARG A 29 -9.17 5.82 -12.42
C ARG A 29 -7.68 5.77 -12.10
N GLN A 30 -7.11 6.84 -11.51
CA GLN A 30 -5.71 6.85 -11.09
C GLN A 30 -5.43 5.80 -10.01
N MET A 31 -6.31 5.70 -9.01
CA MET A 31 -6.19 4.69 -7.95
C MET A 31 -6.27 3.26 -8.52
N LEU A 32 -7.19 3.02 -9.47
CA LEU A 32 -7.31 1.74 -10.15
C LEU A 32 -6.07 1.42 -11.00
N GLY A 33 -5.52 2.42 -11.70
CA GLY A 33 -4.28 2.28 -12.46
C GLY A 33 -3.11 1.85 -11.57
N CYS A 34 -2.97 2.48 -10.40
CA CYS A 34 -1.93 2.14 -9.42
C CYS A 34 -2.11 0.73 -8.83
N LEU A 35 -3.35 0.25 -8.68
CA LEU A 35 -3.65 -1.13 -8.29
C LEU A 35 -3.26 -2.16 -9.37
N TYR A 36 -3.49 -1.84 -10.65
CA TYR A 36 -3.07 -2.74 -11.73
C TYR A 36 -1.56 -2.79 -11.90
N THR A 37 -0.87 -1.66 -11.76
CA THR A 37 0.60 -1.63 -11.83
C THR A 37 1.21 -2.39 -10.65
N SER A 38 0.66 -2.27 -9.44
CA SER A 38 1.13 -3.06 -8.28
C SER A 38 0.90 -4.56 -8.46
N LEU A 39 -0.23 -4.97 -9.05
CA LEU A 39 -0.51 -6.37 -9.34
C LEU A 39 0.44 -6.93 -10.40
N LEU A 40 0.72 -6.17 -11.46
CA LEU A 40 1.66 -6.55 -12.51
C LEU A 40 3.09 -6.65 -11.95
N LEU A 41 3.49 -5.68 -11.12
CA LEU A 41 4.78 -5.71 -10.42
C LEU A 41 4.89 -6.96 -9.52
N SER A 42 3.84 -7.27 -8.75
CA SER A 42 3.79 -8.45 -7.88
C SER A 42 3.92 -9.75 -8.67
N SER A 43 3.25 -9.86 -9.81
CA SER A 43 3.38 -11.00 -10.73
C SER A 43 4.78 -11.12 -11.30
N GLY A 44 5.43 -9.99 -11.62
CA GLY A 44 6.80 -9.94 -12.11
C GLY A 44 7.80 -10.43 -11.06
N VAL A 45 7.68 -9.94 -9.82
CA VAL A 45 8.51 -10.40 -8.69
C VAL A 45 8.31 -11.90 -8.46
N LEU A 46 7.08 -12.39 -8.44
CA LEU A 46 6.80 -13.82 -8.26
C LEU A 46 7.41 -14.69 -9.38
N ALA A 47 7.33 -14.23 -10.64
CA ALA A 47 7.95 -14.94 -11.75
C ALA A 47 9.49 -14.92 -11.66
N LEU A 48 10.08 -13.78 -11.28
CA LEU A 48 11.53 -13.66 -11.04
C LEU A 48 12.00 -14.58 -9.92
N SER A 49 11.29 -14.62 -8.78
CA SER A 49 11.60 -15.50 -7.66
C SER A 49 11.46 -16.99 -8.05
N MET A 50 10.49 -17.35 -8.90
CA MET A 50 10.36 -18.73 -9.40
C MET A 50 11.45 -19.11 -10.42
N LEU A 51 11.96 -18.16 -11.21
CA LEU A 51 13.06 -18.41 -12.14
C LEU A 51 14.41 -18.52 -11.42
N HIS A 52 14.59 -17.76 -10.32
CA HIS A 52 15.78 -17.78 -9.48
C HIS A 52 15.62 -18.71 -8.27
N MET A 53 15.31 -20.00 -8.48
CA MET A 53 15.27 -21.04 -7.42
C MET A 53 16.65 -21.30 -6.76
N GLY A 54 17.28 -20.26 -6.20
CA GLY A 54 18.49 -20.32 -5.40
C GLY A 54 18.18 -20.65 -3.94
N PHE A 55 19.09 -21.39 -3.31
CA PHE A 55 18.93 -22.13 -2.05
C PHE A 55 18.54 -21.30 -0.80
N LEU A 56 18.60 -19.96 -0.83
CA LEU A 56 18.39 -19.08 0.33
C LEU A 56 17.22 -18.08 0.19
N SER A 57 16.86 -17.65 -1.03
CA SER A 57 15.71 -16.77 -1.29
C SER A 57 14.36 -17.53 -1.37
N LEU A 58 14.42 -18.87 -1.45
CA LEU A 58 13.35 -19.74 -1.94
C LEU A 58 12.04 -19.76 -1.12
N PHE A 59 12.02 -19.30 0.13
CA PHE A 59 10.82 -19.39 0.97
C PHE A 59 10.14 -18.06 1.27
N MET A 60 10.88 -17.00 1.62
CA MET A 60 10.23 -15.77 2.08
C MET A 60 9.67 -14.92 0.94
N ALA A 61 10.41 -14.77 -0.17
CA ALA A 61 9.96 -13.94 -1.29
C ALA A 61 8.67 -14.47 -1.96
N PRO A 62 8.52 -15.78 -2.26
CA PRO A 62 7.28 -16.30 -2.84
C PRO A 62 6.09 -16.19 -1.89
N ILE A 63 6.31 -16.43 -0.59
CA ILE A 63 5.26 -16.31 0.43
C ILE A 63 4.79 -14.86 0.53
N ALA A 64 5.73 -13.90 0.62
CA ALA A 64 5.42 -12.47 0.66
C ALA A 64 4.70 -12.01 -0.62
N ALA A 65 5.16 -12.45 -1.79
CA ALA A 65 4.54 -12.16 -3.07
C ALA A 65 3.11 -12.72 -3.14
N PHE A 66 2.88 -13.95 -2.68
CA PHE A 66 1.57 -14.59 -2.65
C PHE A 66 0.58 -13.85 -1.74
N PHE A 67 0.99 -13.50 -0.52
CA PHE A 67 0.16 -12.69 0.38
C PHE A 67 -0.15 -11.32 -0.20
N THR A 68 0.84 -10.70 -0.84
CA THR A 68 0.67 -9.41 -1.52
C THR A 68 -0.33 -9.53 -2.67
N MET A 69 -0.28 -10.61 -3.44
CA MET A 69 -1.23 -10.86 -4.53
C MET A 69 -2.64 -11.04 -3.99
N ILE A 70 -2.85 -11.87 -2.97
CA ILE A 70 -4.16 -12.05 -2.31
C ILE A 70 -4.70 -10.71 -1.81
N PHE A 71 -3.86 -9.93 -1.14
CA PHE A 71 -4.25 -8.63 -0.62
C PHE A 71 -4.64 -7.68 -1.75
N SER A 72 -3.85 -7.62 -2.82
CA SER A 72 -4.09 -6.76 -3.98
C SER A 72 -5.40 -7.11 -4.67
N VAL A 73 -5.65 -8.40 -4.92
CA VAL A 73 -6.92 -8.89 -5.50
C VAL A 73 -8.10 -8.52 -4.60
N THR A 74 -7.98 -8.77 -3.30
CA THR A 74 -9.01 -8.42 -2.32
C THR A 74 -9.31 -6.92 -2.35
N PHE A 75 -8.26 -6.10 -2.45
CA PHE A 75 -8.37 -4.65 -2.51
C PHE A 75 -9.04 -4.17 -3.80
N ILE A 76 -8.70 -4.77 -4.95
CA ILE A 76 -9.36 -4.52 -6.24
C ILE A 76 -10.85 -4.82 -6.14
N VAL A 77 -11.23 -6.00 -5.61
CA VAL A 77 -12.63 -6.41 -5.45
C VAL A 77 -13.39 -5.42 -4.56
N PHE A 78 -12.81 -5.04 -3.42
CA PHE A 78 -13.43 -4.05 -2.54
C PHE A 78 -13.55 -2.67 -3.20
N THR A 79 -12.55 -2.26 -3.98
CA THR A 79 -12.55 -0.97 -4.68
C THR A 79 -13.61 -0.95 -5.78
N HIS A 80 -13.77 -2.02 -6.55
CA HIS A 80 -14.86 -2.17 -7.51
C HIS A 80 -16.24 -2.15 -6.84
N LYS A 81 -16.39 -2.85 -5.72
CA LYS A 81 -17.64 -2.85 -4.95
C LYS A 81 -17.97 -1.44 -4.41
N ASP A 82 -16.96 -0.71 -3.95
CA ASP A 82 -17.12 0.68 -3.49
C ASP A 82 -17.52 1.61 -4.63
N PHE A 83 -16.88 1.50 -5.81
CA PHE A 83 -17.27 2.30 -6.97
C PHE A 83 -18.67 2.00 -7.48
N ASN A 84 -19.06 0.72 -7.51
CA ASN A 84 -20.40 0.36 -7.95
C ASN A 84 -21.46 0.93 -6.99
N ARG A 85 -21.14 0.95 -5.69
CA ARG A 85 -22.00 1.56 -4.68
C ARG A 85 -22.14 3.08 -4.84
N ARG A 86 -21.05 3.79 -5.17
CA ARG A 86 -21.12 5.25 -5.44
C ARG A 86 -21.97 5.58 -6.68
N ARG A 87 -21.93 4.74 -7.71
CA ARG A 87 -22.77 4.91 -8.92
C ARG A 87 -24.26 4.75 -8.65
N GLN A 88 -24.62 3.91 -7.68
CA GLN A 88 -26.01 3.69 -7.28
C GLN A 88 -26.57 4.82 -6.39
N GLY A 89 -25.73 5.80 -6.02
CA GLY A 89 -26.10 6.89 -5.13
C GLY A 89 -25.81 6.55 -3.66
N LEU A 90 -25.46 7.58 -2.88
CA LEU A 90 -25.27 7.44 -1.44
C LEU A 90 -26.66 7.32 -0.77
N PRO A 91 -26.87 6.35 0.15
CA PRO A 91 -28.10 6.30 0.92
C PRO A 91 -28.25 7.61 1.71
N LYS A 92 -29.46 8.17 1.73
CA LYS A 92 -29.74 9.46 2.38
C LYS A 92 -29.74 9.25 3.90
N PRO A 93 -28.97 10.04 4.68
CA PRO A 93 -28.98 9.95 6.14
C PRO A 93 -30.41 10.20 6.66
N GLY A 94 -30.91 9.30 7.51
CA GLY A 94 -32.22 9.43 8.16
C GLY A 94 -33.41 8.80 7.44
N LEU A 95 -33.29 8.42 6.16
CA LEU A 95 -34.39 7.75 5.43
C LEU A 95 -34.31 6.21 5.51
N ASP A 96 -33.09 5.67 5.63
CA ASP A 96 -32.85 4.24 5.74
C ASP A 96 -32.39 3.86 7.16
N PRO A 97 -33.16 3.07 7.93
CA PRO A 97 -32.71 2.56 9.23
C PRO A 97 -31.49 1.63 9.15
N GLY A 98 -31.05 1.24 7.94
CA GLY A 98 -29.81 0.50 7.69
C GLY A 98 -28.54 1.36 7.55
N TYR A 99 -28.66 2.68 7.55
CA TYR A 99 -27.57 3.60 7.26
C TYR A 99 -26.41 3.54 8.26
N ASP A 100 -26.72 3.44 9.56
CA ASP A 100 -25.70 3.40 10.62
C ASP A 100 -24.86 2.11 10.57
N LYS A 101 -25.48 0.99 10.19
CA LYS A 101 -24.78 -0.30 9.98
C LYS A 101 -23.74 -0.18 8.86
N HIS A 102 -24.02 0.61 7.83
CA HIS A 102 -23.10 0.79 6.71
C HIS A 102 -21.89 1.66 7.05
N ILE A 103 -22.08 2.72 7.85
CA ILE A 103 -20.96 3.55 8.34
C ILE A 103 -20.04 2.71 9.24
N TRP A 104 -20.63 1.86 10.09
CA TRP A 104 -19.88 0.97 10.95
C TRP A 104 -19.06 -0.06 10.15
N LEU A 105 -19.67 -0.68 9.12
CA LEU A 105 -18.98 -1.56 8.17
C LEU A 105 -17.80 -0.86 7.48
N LEU A 106 -17.96 0.40 7.06
CA LEU A 106 -16.89 1.18 6.43
C LEU A 106 -15.72 1.46 7.38
N ARG A 107 -15.94 1.53 8.69
CA ARG A 107 -14.86 1.66 9.69
C ARG A 107 -14.13 0.33 9.88
N ILE A 108 -14.86 -0.78 9.99
CA ILE A 108 -14.25 -2.10 10.20
C ILE A 108 -13.37 -2.51 9.02
N VAL A 109 -13.77 -2.19 7.80
CA VAL A 109 -12.98 -2.53 6.59
C VAL A 109 -11.64 -1.76 6.54
N ARG A 110 -11.41 -0.74 7.38
CA ARG A 110 -10.11 -0.02 7.46
C ARG A 110 -9.07 -0.80 8.26
N GLY A 111 -9.48 -1.50 9.32
CA GLY A 111 -8.59 -2.22 10.21
C GLY A 111 -7.73 -3.26 9.49
N PRO A 112 -8.32 -4.15 8.67
CA PRO A 112 -7.58 -5.16 7.93
C PRO A 112 -6.52 -4.57 7.00
N SER A 113 -6.83 -3.49 6.27
CA SER A 113 -5.86 -2.87 5.35
C SER A 113 -4.62 -2.36 6.06
N ILE A 114 -4.80 -1.68 7.21
CA ILE A 114 -3.68 -1.15 7.99
C ILE A 114 -2.89 -2.29 8.62
N ALA A 115 -3.60 -3.26 9.20
CA ALA A 115 -2.97 -4.42 9.82
C ALA A 115 -2.15 -5.22 8.81
N THR A 116 -2.67 -5.45 7.59
CA THR A 116 -1.93 -6.15 6.54
C THR A 116 -0.74 -5.34 6.06
N ALA A 117 -0.85 -4.01 5.90
CA ALA A 117 0.29 -3.19 5.52
C ALA A 117 1.42 -3.26 6.56
N LEU A 118 1.09 -3.13 7.85
CA LEU A 118 2.07 -3.27 8.93
C LEU A 118 2.70 -4.67 8.96
N PHE A 119 1.88 -5.71 8.80
CA PHE A 119 2.35 -7.09 8.75
C PHE A 119 3.34 -7.33 7.60
N LEU A 120 3.03 -6.83 6.39
CA LEU A 120 3.91 -6.94 5.22
C LEU A 120 5.22 -6.16 5.41
N ILE A 121 5.16 -4.96 6.01
CA ILE A 121 6.36 -4.19 6.37
C ILE A 121 7.23 -4.99 7.35
N SER A 122 6.64 -5.61 8.38
CA SER A 122 7.38 -6.43 9.33
C SER A 122 8.06 -7.63 8.67
N ILE A 123 7.34 -8.36 7.81
CA ILE A 123 7.93 -9.48 7.03
C ILE A 123 9.11 -9.01 6.20
N TRP A 124 8.98 -7.84 5.55
CA TRP A 124 10.04 -7.29 4.73
C TRP A 124 11.27 -6.89 5.52
N PHE A 125 11.12 -6.23 6.67
CA PHE A 125 12.26 -5.92 7.53
C PHE A 125 12.99 -7.17 8.02
N VAL A 126 12.26 -8.23 8.36
CA VAL A 126 12.85 -9.52 8.75
C VAL A 126 13.60 -10.15 7.57
N SER A 127 12.98 -10.16 6.39
CA SER A 127 13.61 -10.70 5.17
C SER A 127 14.87 -9.92 4.79
N PHE A 128 14.80 -8.60 4.81
CA PHE A 128 15.93 -7.70 4.61
C PHE A 128 17.08 -7.99 5.58
N GLY A 129 16.77 -8.16 6.87
CA GLY A 129 17.78 -8.47 7.88
C GLY A 129 18.50 -9.80 7.64
N ILE A 130 17.75 -10.85 7.27
CA ILE A 130 18.30 -12.17 6.93
C ILE A 130 19.20 -12.07 5.69
N GLU A 131 18.74 -11.39 4.65
CA GLU A 131 19.54 -11.23 3.43
C GLU A 131 20.80 -10.41 3.68
N ALA A 132 20.70 -9.33 4.45
CA ALA A 132 21.85 -8.51 4.82
C ALA A 132 22.88 -9.33 5.62
N SER A 133 22.44 -10.20 6.54
CA SER A 133 23.36 -11.05 7.30
C SER A 133 24.04 -12.08 6.40
N VAL A 134 23.30 -12.74 5.51
CA VAL A 134 23.85 -13.72 4.56
C VAL A 134 24.85 -13.06 3.60
N VAL A 135 24.52 -11.89 3.05
CA VAL A 135 25.43 -11.13 2.18
C VAL A 135 26.68 -10.70 2.94
N SER A 136 26.54 -10.31 4.22
CA SER A 136 27.68 -9.95 5.07
C SER A 136 28.60 -11.15 5.31
N ASP A 137 28.04 -12.32 5.63
CA ASP A 137 28.81 -13.57 5.82
C ASP A 137 29.50 -14.01 4.52
N MET A 138 28.82 -13.90 3.39
CA MET A 138 29.41 -14.16 2.07
C MET A 138 30.53 -13.17 1.73
N ALA A 139 30.42 -11.91 2.11
CA ALA A 139 31.46 -10.91 1.91
C ALA A 139 32.69 -11.19 2.78
N LEU A 140 32.48 -11.58 4.05
CA LEU A 140 33.55 -11.94 4.98
C LEU A 140 34.29 -13.21 4.53
N THR A 141 33.57 -14.23 4.07
CA THR A 141 34.17 -15.47 3.55
C THR A 141 34.93 -15.26 2.24
N ASN A 142 34.46 -14.35 1.38
CA ASN A 142 35.17 -13.96 0.15
C ASN A 142 36.35 -13.01 0.39
N ALA A 143 36.47 -12.39 1.56
CA ALA A 143 37.59 -11.51 1.86
C ALA A 143 38.93 -12.25 1.88
N GLY A 144 38.93 -13.58 2.00
CA GLY A 144 40.12 -14.43 2.01
C GLY A 144 41.01 -14.17 3.24
N PRO A 145 41.98 -15.06 3.52
CA PRO A 145 43.02 -14.74 4.50
C PRO A 145 43.84 -13.54 3.99
N VAL A 146 44.04 -12.55 4.86
CA VAL A 146 44.97 -11.45 4.60
C VAL A 146 46.37 -12.04 4.65
N ASP A 147 47.09 -12.02 3.53
CA ASP A 147 48.48 -12.47 3.52
C ASP A 147 49.32 -11.55 4.40
N PHE A 148 50.43 -12.05 4.96
CA PHE A 148 51.29 -11.28 5.88
C PHE A 148 51.88 -10.01 5.24
N ASN A 149 51.87 -9.93 3.91
CA ASN A 149 52.26 -8.76 3.13
C ASN A 149 51.11 -7.74 2.88
N GLY A 150 49.93 -7.95 3.49
CA GLY A 150 48.73 -7.14 3.23
C GLY A 150 48.07 -7.40 1.87
N GLY A 151 48.56 -8.40 1.12
CA GLY A 151 47.97 -8.83 -0.14
C GLY A 151 46.74 -9.69 0.10
N ILE A 152 45.61 -9.32 -0.51
CA ILE A 152 44.41 -10.15 -0.48
C ILE A 152 44.49 -11.10 -1.68
N ALA A 153 44.80 -12.38 -1.44
CA ALA A 153 44.75 -13.41 -2.47
C ALA A 153 43.28 -13.68 -2.86
N ARG A 154 42.73 -12.85 -3.75
CA ARG A 154 41.34 -12.96 -4.20
C ARG A 154 41.20 -13.93 -5.37
N ASN A 155 40.60 -15.09 -5.12
CA ASN A 155 39.84 -15.79 -6.15
C ASN A 155 38.38 -15.39 -5.98
N ALA A 156 37.99 -14.24 -6.53
CA ALA A 156 36.59 -13.82 -6.52
C ALA A 156 35.78 -14.88 -7.30
N ILE A 157 34.94 -15.64 -6.60
CA ILE A 157 34.09 -16.64 -7.23
C ILE A 157 32.96 -15.87 -7.93
N PRO A 158 32.93 -15.79 -9.28
CA PRO A 158 31.99 -14.95 -10.01
C PRO A 158 30.52 -15.30 -9.72
N VAL A 159 30.25 -16.57 -9.35
CA VAL A 159 28.93 -17.06 -8.96
C VAL A 159 28.39 -16.39 -7.70
N MET A 160 29.24 -16.02 -6.73
CA MET A 160 28.79 -15.30 -5.53
C MET A 160 28.43 -13.85 -5.83
N ALA A 161 29.17 -13.18 -6.72
CA ALA A 161 28.88 -11.81 -7.11
C ALA A 161 27.55 -11.66 -7.85
N THR A 162 27.21 -12.62 -8.72
CA THR A 162 25.92 -12.61 -9.41
C THR A 162 24.77 -12.92 -8.46
N SER A 163 24.94 -13.88 -7.53
CA SER A 163 23.91 -14.20 -6.52
C SER A 163 23.60 -13.01 -5.61
N THR A 164 24.61 -12.28 -5.13
CA THR A 164 24.40 -11.12 -4.23
C THR A 164 23.77 -9.94 -4.97
N MET A 165 24.15 -9.72 -6.23
CA MET A 165 23.52 -8.69 -7.08
C MET A 165 22.03 -8.99 -7.30
N MET A 166 21.69 -10.24 -7.61
CA MET A 166 20.29 -10.64 -7.83
C MET A 166 19.45 -10.55 -6.55
N ALA A 167 19.99 -10.98 -5.40
CA ALA A 167 19.33 -10.82 -4.10
C ALA A 167 19.06 -9.33 -3.80
N SER A 168 20.05 -8.45 -4.03
CA SER A 168 19.90 -7.01 -3.83
C SER A 168 18.80 -6.40 -4.71
N ILE A 169 18.68 -6.87 -5.97
CA ILE A 169 17.61 -6.45 -6.88
C ILE A 169 16.25 -6.94 -6.38
N GLU A 170 16.15 -8.19 -5.94
CA GLU A 170 14.91 -8.78 -5.42
C GLU A 170 14.39 -8.01 -4.20
N VAL A 171 15.27 -7.73 -3.23
CA VAL A 171 14.96 -6.90 -2.05
C VAL A 171 14.49 -5.51 -2.42
N GLY A 172 15.18 -4.87 -3.38
CA GLY A 172 14.84 -3.54 -3.85
C GLY A 172 13.45 -3.52 -4.49
N LEU A 173 13.13 -4.53 -5.30
CA LEU A 173 11.81 -4.68 -5.92
C LEU A 173 10.71 -4.95 -4.89
N MET A 174 10.97 -5.81 -3.89
CA MET A 174 10.04 -6.05 -2.79
C MET A 174 9.79 -4.77 -1.96
N GLY A 175 10.84 -4.00 -1.67
CA GLY A 175 10.73 -2.72 -0.97
C GLY A 175 9.88 -1.71 -1.74
N LEU A 176 10.09 -1.61 -3.05
CA LEU A 176 9.28 -0.77 -3.94
C LEU A 176 7.81 -1.20 -3.94
N GLN A 177 7.55 -2.50 -4.02
CA GLN A 177 6.20 -3.06 -4.01
C GLN A 177 5.46 -2.72 -2.69
N ILE A 178 6.13 -2.82 -1.55
CA ILE A 178 5.57 -2.47 -0.25
C ILE A 178 5.28 -0.98 -0.15
N LEU A 179 6.19 -0.13 -0.64
CA LEU A 179 5.96 1.31 -0.68
C LEU A 179 4.68 1.65 -1.46
N VAL A 180 4.50 1.03 -2.64
CA VAL A 180 3.29 1.20 -3.45
C VAL A 180 2.03 0.76 -2.69
N LEU A 181 2.05 -0.38 -1.99
CA LEU A 181 0.92 -0.86 -1.19
C LEU A 181 0.57 0.09 -0.04
N VAL A 182 1.59 0.64 0.63
CA VAL A 182 1.40 1.61 1.72
C VAL A 182 0.79 2.89 1.16
N THR A 183 1.31 3.42 0.04
CA THR A 183 0.75 4.60 -0.62
C THR A 183 -0.70 4.38 -1.06
N LEU A 184 -1.01 3.21 -1.65
CA LEU A 184 -2.38 2.83 -2.02
C LEU A 184 -3.30 2.75 -0.80
N SER A 185 -2.81 2.16 0.29
CA SER A 185 -3.56 2.04 1.54
C SER A 185 -3.89 3.43 2.10
N LEU A 186 -2.90 4.33 2.17
CA LEU A 186 -3.09 5.72 2.62
C LEU A 186 -4.02 6.51 1.70
N MET A 187 -3.86 6.38 0.38
CA MET A 187 -4.72 7.06 -0.60
C MET A 187 -6.18 6.61 -0.46
N SER A 188 -6.40 5.30 -0.30
CA SER A 188 -7.74 4.74 -0.06
C SER A 188 -8.36 5.24 1.25
N MET A 189 -7.55 5.40 2.31
CA MET A 189 -8.00 5.90 3.61
C MET A 189 -8.40 7.37 3.53
N ASN A 190 -7.61 8.19 2.84
CA ASN A 190 -7.89 9.60 2.62
C ASN A 190 -9.18 9.77 1.82
N GLU A 191 -9.37 8.96 0.77
CA GLU A 191 -10.58 9.01 -0.05
C GLU A 191 -11.83 8.60 0.74
N ARG A 192 -11.77 7.49 1.49
CA ARG A 192 -12.88 7.06 2.35
C ARG A 192 -13.20 8.09 3.43
N THR A 193 -12.20 8.76 3.97
CA THR A 193 -12.38 9.81 4.98
C THR A 193 -13.02 11.06 4.38
N ALA A 194 -12.61 11.46 3.18
CA ALA A 194 -13.23 12.55 2.44
C ALA A 194 -14.72 12.29 2.17
N ILE A 195 -15.07 11.08 1.74
CA ILE A 195 -16.46 10.69 1.49
C ILE A 195 -17.26 10.67 2.79
N THR A 196 -16.71 10.08 3.86
CA THR A 196 -17.39 10.05 5.16
C THR A 196 -17.68 11.47 5.64
N ARG A 197 -16.77 12.42 5.42
CA ARG A 197 -16.93 13.82 5.78
C ARG A 197 -18.00 14.52 4.94
N GLN A 198 -18.01 14.32 3.62
CA GLN A 198 -19.05 14.89 2.73
C GLN A 198 -20.45 14.40 3.15
N VAL A 199 -20.54 13.10 3.40
CA VAL A 199 -21.76 12.45 3.86
C VAL A 199 -22.24 13.03 5.20
N TRP A 200 -21.34 13.24 6.15
CA TRP A 200 -21.69 13.82 7.46
C TRP A 200 -22.10 15.29 7.39
N LEU A 201 -21.55 16.04 6.42
CA LEU A 201 -21.88 17.45 6.21
C LEU A 201 -23.18 17.65 5.40
N GLY A 202 -23.83 16.57 4.96
CA GLY A 202 -25.07 16.66 4.18
C GLY A 202 -24.90 17.34 2.82
N THR A 203 -23.67 17.56 2.36
CA THR A 203 -23.41 18.16 1.05
C THR A 203 -23.65 17.11 -0.02
N ALA A 204 -24.57 17.39 -0.93
CA ALA A 204 -24.86 16.50 -2.05
C ALA A 204 -23.57 16.26 -2.86
N TYR A 205 -23.21 14.99 -3.04
CA TYR A 205 -22.13 14.59 -3.91
C TYR A 205 -22.47 15.03 -5.34
N LYS A 206 -21.78 16.06 -5.86
CA LYS A 206 -21.88 16.42 -7.28
C LYS A 206 -20.91 15.50 -8.03
N PRO A 207 -21.41 14.56 -8.84
CA PRO A 207 -20.57 13.64 -9.61
C PRO A 207 -19.75 14.37 -10.67
#